data_AF-A0A450RZ84-F1
#
_entry.id   AF-A0A450RZ84-F1
#
_cell.length_a   1.000
_cell.length_b   1.000
_cell.length_c   1.000
_cell.angle_alpha   90.00
_cell.angle_beta   90.00
_cell.angle_gamma   90.00
#
_symmetry.space_group_name_H-M   'P 1'
#
loop_
_entity.id
_entity.type
_entity.pdbx_description
1 polymer ?
#
loop_
_entity_poly.entity_id
_entity_poly.type
_entity_poly.pdbx_seq_one_letter_code
_entity_poly.pdbx_strand_id
1 'polypeptide(L)'
;MVTFWLIIKETFLGLYLLIKVILRFCWNYSGFRHIWEMARFRDINASDYKKPPTLVLWIIGIYIALYGIASTRYEATLDRVENRMATLASQLSTSNAQAFESLIAQIPRIQQMKTPLEPRLPWSSQGCRVKSSLLTDDENPDILRWTRETIETWKGKLAEMKLQGIDLSKARLEEADLSEARLQRANLSGARLQRANLFRARLVGANLSKAMFQKANLFGARLELANLSGAGLDKANLSEAKLEEADLSGAWLEGTNLFKAELGGIKNWRDIASIKGTNILEVKFAPEGFRAWALERGAVEMESEEWKAFWER
;
A
#
# COMPACT_ATOMS: atom_id res chain seq x y z
N MET A 1 39.72 -46.58 -10.67
CA MET A 1 38.98 -47.07 -9.47
C MET A 1 39.60 -46.62 -8.16
N VAL A 2 40.92 -46.75 -7.96
CA VAL A 2 41.59 -46.39 -6.69
C VAL A 2 41.48 -44.90 -6.34
N THR A 3 41.58 -44.00 -7.33
CA THR A 3 41.48 -42.54 -7.15
C THR A 3 40.07 -42.07 -6.78
N PHE A 4 39.02 -42.71 -7.29
CA PHE A 4 37.62 -42.38 -6.99
C PHE A 4 37.25 -42.74 -5.54
N TRP A 5 37.78 -43.86 -5.02
CA TRP A 5 37.53 -44.32 -3.66
C TRP A 5 38.25 -43.46 -2.60
N LEU A 6 39.41 -42.91 -2.94
CA LEU A 6 40.16 -41.97 -2.09
C LEU A 6 39.42 -40.63 -1.92
N ILE A 7 38.85 -40.08 -3.00
CA ILE A 7 38.10 -38.81 -2.96
C ILE A 7 36.81 -38.96 -2.14
N ILE A 8 36.11 -40.09 -2.23
CA ILE A 8 34.93 -40.36 -1.40
C ILE A 8 35.31 -40.46 0.09
N LYS A 9 36.44 -41.09 0.42
CA LYS A 9 36.91 -41.17 1.82
C LYS A 9 37.27 -39.81 2.41
N GLU A 10 37.97 -38.96 1.66
CA GLU A 10 38.37 -37.63 2.15
C GLU A 10 37.18 -36.68 2.30
N THR A 11 36.21 -36.72 1.38
CA THR A 11 34.98 -35.92 1.48
C THR A 11 34.11 -36.34 2.66
N PHE A 12 33.99 -37.65 2.95
CA PHE A 12 33.31 -38.13 4.16
C PHE A 12 34.05 -37.74 5.45
N LEU A 13 35.38 -37.77 5.45
CA LEU A 13 36.18 -37.39 6.61
C LEU A 13 36.06 -35.88 6.91
N GLY A 14 36.08 -35.05 5.86
CA GLY A 14 35.85 -33.60 5.95
C GLY A 14 34.45 -33.26 6.45
N LEU A 15 33.41 -33.93 5.93
CA LEU A 15 32.04 -33.75 6.38
C LEU A 15 31.84 -34.19 7.84
N TYR A 16 32.45 -35.30 8.25
CA TYR A 16 32.44 -35.78 9.62
C TYR A 16 33.12 -34.79 10.58
N LEU A 17 34.27 -34.22 10.22
CA LEU A 17 34.96 -33.20 11.00
C LEU A 17 34.12 -31.92 11.12
N LEU A 18 33.50 -31.48 10.02
CA LEU A 18 32.63 -30.30 10.02
C LEU A 18 31.41 -30.50 10.92
N ILE A 19 30.73 -31.65 10.80
CA ILE A 19 29.61 -32.03 11.67
C ILE A 19 30.05 -32.08 13.13
N LYS A 20 31.25 -32.60 13.41
CA LYS A 20 31.80 -32.67 14.77
C LYS A 20 32.12 -31.29 15.33
N VAL A 21 32.62 -30.36 14.52
CA VAL A 21 32.85 -28.96 14.92
C VAL A 21 31.53 -28.26 15.18
N ILE A 22 30.53 -28.41 14.30
CA ILE A 22 29.19 -27.83 14.45
C ILE A 22 28.52 -28.40 15.71
N LEU A 23 28.53 -29.71 15.91
CA LEU A 23 28.00 -30.35 17.12
C LEU A 23 28.71 -29.87 18.39
N ARG A 24 30.03 -29.66 18.35
CA ARG A 24 30.80 -29.14 19.50
C ARG A 24 30.51 -27.67 19.78
N PHE A 25 30.26 -26.89 18.73
CA PHE A 25 29.84 -25.50 18.82
C PHE A 25 28.42 -25.40 19.39
N CYS A 26 27.48 -26.19 18.87
CA CYS A 26 26.14 -26.35 19.42
C CYS A 26 26.20 -26.83 20.87
N TRP A 27 26.99 -27.84 21.20
CA TRP A 27 27.15 -28.33 22.57
C TRP A 27 27.61 -27.23 23.54
N ASN A 28 28.61 -26.44 23.15
CA ASN A 28 29.18 -25.42 24.04
C ASN A 28 28.35 -24.13 24.14
N TYR A 29 27.60 -23.75 23.09
CA TYR A 29 26.93 -22.45 23.03
C TYR A 29 25.39 -22.50 23.08
N SER A 30 24.75 -23.66 22.89
CA SER A 30 23.27 -23.78 22.86
C SER A 30 22.60 -23.89 24.25
N GLY A 31 23.37 -23.84 25.35
CA GLY A 31 22.83 -24.08 26.69
C GLY A 31 22.46 -25.55 26.97
N PHE A 32 22.48 -26.44 25.96
CA PHE A 32 22.15 -27.87 26.11
C PHE A 32 23.15 -28.60 27.03
N ARG A 33 24.44 -28.27 26.92
CA ARG A 33 25.48 -28.71 27.87
C ARG A 33 25.15 -28.33 29.30
N HIS A 34 24.56 -27.15 29.52
CA HIS A 34 24.22 -26.66 30.84
C HIS A 34 23.01 -27.38 31.46
N ILE A 35 21.99 -27.67 30.65
CA ILE A 35 20.84 -28.51 31.07
C ILE A 35 21.32 -29.91 31.44
N TRP A 36 22.25 -30.47 30.65
CA TRP A 36 22.84 -31.78 30.91
C TRP A 36 23.78 -31.79 32.13
N GLU A 37 24.57 -30.73 32.34
CA GLU A 37 25.44 -30.58 33.52
C GLU A 37 24.62 -30.32 34.81
N MET A 38 23.52 -29.56 34.76
CA MET A 38 22.59 -29.40 35.89
C MET A 38 21.84 -30.70 36.22
N ALA A 39 21.47 -31.49 35.21
CA ALA A 39 20.83 -32.79 35.44
C ALA A 39 21.80 -33.81 36.07
N ARG A 40 23.13 -33.61 35.91
CA ARG A 40 24.16 -34.56 36.34
C ARG A 40 24.89 -34.15 37.63
N PHE A 41 25.03 -32.85 37.89
CA PHE A 41 25.68 -32.33 39.11
C PHE A 41 24.68 -31.55 39.95
N ARG A 42 24.30 -32.13 41.09
CA ARG A 42 23.28 -31.59 42.00
C ARG A 42 23.79 -30.54 42.99
N ASP A 43 25.11 -30.33 43.07
CA ASP A 43 25.73 -29.44 44.07
C ASP A 43 26.36 -28.19 43.44
N ILE A 44 25.89 -27.03 43.87
CA ILE A 44 26.26 -25.70 43.38
C ILE A 44 27.69 -25.29 43.85
N ASN A 45 28.28 -26.05 44.79
CA ASN A 45 29.56 -25.73 45.45
C ASN A 45 30.74 -26.63 45.02
N ALA A 46 30.62 -27.44 43.96
CA ALA A 46 31.73 -28.24 43.46
C ALA A 46 32.81 -27.37 42.80
N SER A 47 34.10 -27.69 43.01
CA SER A 47 35.25 -26.91 42.54
C SER A 47 35.32 -26.73 41.01
N ASP A 48 34.65 -27.60 40.26
CA ASP A 48 34.66 -27.62 38.80
C ASP A 48 33.45 -26.88 38.19
N TYR A 49 32.63 -26.23 39.02
CA TYR A 49 31.45 -25.48 38.58
C TYR A 49 31.84 -24.13 37.96
N LYS A 50 31.65 -23.99 36.64
CA LYS A 50 31.76 -22.71 35.92
C LYS A 50 30.40 -22.06 35.78
N LYS A 51 30.23 -20.85 36.34
CA LYS A 51 29.00 -20.05 36.20
C LYS A 51 28.68 -19.82 34.70
N PRO A 52 27.42 -20.00 34.27
CA PRO A 52 27.05 -19.83 32.88
C PRO A 52 27.21 -18.36 32.44
N PRO A 53 27.34 -18.09 31.13
CA PRO A 53 27.24 -16.74 30.59
C PRO A 53 25.80 -16.25 30.71
N THR A 54 25.44 -15.79 31.92
CA THR A 54 24.12 -15.29 32.28
C THR A 54 23.65 -14.18 31.35
N LEU A 55 24.56 -13.31 30.91
CA LEU A 55 24.24 -12.17 30.05
C LEU A 55 23.60 -12.59 28.71
N VAL A 56 24.07 -13.67 28.08
CA VAL A 56 23.51 -14.15 26.79
C VAL A 56 22.10 -14.72 26.99
N LEU A 57 21.89 -15.48 28.06
CA LEU A 57 20.57 -16.03 28.41
C LEU A 57 19.57 -14.92 28.78
N TRP A 58 20.02 -13.86 29.45
CA TRP A 58 19.21 -12.68 29.76
C TRP A 58 18.81 -11.90 28.50
N ILE A 59 19.72 -11.71 27.54
CA ILE A 59 19.41 -11.04 26.27
C ILE A 59 18.38 -11.85 25.48
N ILE A 60 18.54 -13.18 25.41
CA ILE A 60 17.58 -14.07 24.74
C ILE A 60 16.22 -14.03 25.46
N GLY A 61 16.20 -14.07 26.80
CA GLY A 61 14.98 -14.01 27.59
C GLY A 61 14.23 -12.68 27.45
N ILE A 62 14.93 -11.54 27.50
CA ILE A 62 14.35 -10.21 27.26
C ILE A 62 13.83 -10.11 25.83
N TYR A 63 14.56 -10.65 24.84
CA TYR A 63 14.10 -10.67 23.45
C TYR A 63 12.82 -11.49 23.28
N ILE A 64 12.75 -12.70 23.84
CA ILE A 64 11.54 -13.54 23.79
C ILE A 64 10.36 -12.86 24.50
N ALA A 65 10.59 -12.20 25.63
CA ALA A 65 9.56 -11.47 26.35
C ALA A 65 9.05 -10.26 25.55
N LEU A 66 9.94 -9.45 24.98
CA LEU A 66 9.58 -8.32 24.12
C LEU A 66 8.89 -8.80 22.83
N TYR A 67 9.35 -9.90 22.24
CA TYR A 67 8.73 -10.54 21.09
C TYR A 67 7.33 -11.06 21.44
N GLY A 68 7.14 -11.70 22.59
CA GLY A 68 5.84 -12.17 23.05
C GLY A 68 4.86 -11.02 23.33
N ILE A 69 5.33 -9.93 23.94
CA ILE A 69 4.51 -8.72 24.14
C ILE A 69 4.16 -8.06 22.81
N ALA A 70 5.09 -8.04 21.85
CA ALA A 70 4.84 -7.53 20.50
C ALA A 70 3.86 -8.42 19.73
N SER A 71 4.02 -9.75 19.78
CA SER A 71 3.17 -10.74 19.11
C SER A 71 1.76 -10.72 19.66
N THR A 72 1.59 -10.70 20.98
CA THR A 72 0.25 -10.61 21.61
C THR A 72 -0.45 -9.29 21.29
N ARG A 73 0.29 -8.17 21.25
CA ARG A 73 -0.28 -6.88 20.81
C ARG A 73 -0.62 -6.88 19.33
N TYR A 74 0.19 -7.53 18.50
CA TYR A 74 -0.06 -7.71 17.07
C TYR A 74 -1.31 -8.55 16.84
N GLU A 75 -1.38 -9.76 17.40
CA GLU A 75 -2.54 -10.67 17.34
C GLU A 75 -3.83 -10.00 17.84
N ALA A 76 -3.81 -9.35 19.01
CA ALA A 76 -4.98 -8.65 19.54
C ALA A 76 -5.42 -7.43 18.71
N THR A 77 -4.54 -6.89 17.87
CA THR A 77 -4.88 -5.82 16.94
C THR A 77 -5.40 -6.38 15.62
N LEU A 78 -4.80 -7.47 15.14
CA LEU A 78 -5.25 -8.22 13.97
C LEU A 78 -6.66 -8.77 14.19
N ASP A 79 -6.92 -9.43 15.33
CA ASP A 79 -8.24 -9.92 15.73
C ASP A 79 -9.30 -8.82 15.76
N ARG A 80 -8.95 -7.61 16.21
CA ARG A 80 -9.90 -6.48 16.23
C ARG A 80 -10.24 -5.99 14.83
N VAL A 81 -9.26 -5.99 13.93
CA VAL A 81 -9.47 -5.68 12.52
C VAL A 81 -10.30 -6.79 11.89
N GLU A 82 -9.91 -8.06 12.02
CA GLU A 82 -10.61 -9.21 11.46
C GLU A 82 -12.05 -9.34 11.96
N ASN A 83 -12.31 -9.16 13.26
CA ASN A 83 -13.67 -9.21 13.80
C ASN A 83 -14.53 -8.05 13.30
N ARG A 84 -13.98 -6.82 13.26
CA ARG A 84 -14.68 -5.71 12.59
C ARG A 84 -14.91 -6.06 11.14
N MET A 85 -13.94 -6.65 10.45
CA MET A 85 -14.06 -7.00 9.05
C MET A 85 -15.09 -8.10 8.76
N ALA A 86 -15.17 -9.14 9.58
CA ALA A 86 -16.18 -10.18 9.49
C ALA A 86 -17.58 -9.63 9.76
N THR A 87 -17.69 -8.70 10.70
CA THR A 87 -18.94 -7.98 10.98
C THR A 87 -19.34 -7.13 9.77
N LEU A 88 -18.39 -6.47 9.11
CA LEU A 88 -18.62 -5.69 7.91
C LEU A 88 -19.00 -6.60 6.72
N ALA A 89 -18.29 -7.73 6.52
CA ALA A 89 -18.58 -8.73 5.49
C ALA A 89 -19.97 -9.39 5.64
N SER A 90 -20.43 -9.61 6.87
CA SER A 90 -21.78 -10.13 7.12
C SER A 90 -22.87 -9.06 6.91
N GLN A 91 -22.59 -7.78 7.19
CA GLN A 91 -23.50 -6.69 6.81
C GLN A 91 -23.55 -6.47 5.29
N LEU A 92 -22.46 -6.75 4.60
CA LEU A 92 -22.37 -6.67 3.14
C LEU A 92 -23.19 -7.72 2.39
N SER A 93 -23.43 -8.88 3.00
CA SER A 93 -24.31 -9.91 2.42
C SER A 93 -25.79 -9.57 2.57
N THR A 94 -26.14 -8.67 3.50
CA THR A 94 -27.48 -8.11 3.60
C THR A 94 -27.62 -6.92 2.64
N SER A 95 -28.58 -6.97 1.71
CA SER A 95 -28.78 -6.00 0.62
C SER A 95 -29.26 -4.59 1.07
N ASN A 96 -28.77 -4.07 2.20
CA ASN A 96 -29.14 -2.77 2.73
C ASN A 96 -28.14 -1.68 2.28
N ALA A 97 -28.58 -0.79 1.40
CA ALA A 97 -27.75 0.29 0.85
C ALA A 97 -27.21 1.25 1.92
N GLN A 98 -27.99 1.50 2.99
CA GLN A 98 -27.62 2.46 4.03
C GLN A 98 -26.57 1.89 5.00
N ALA A 99 -26.61 0.58 5.25
CA ALA A 99 -25.57 -0.12 6.00
C ALA A 99 -24.23 -0.09 5.25
N PHE A 100 -24.28 -0.22 3.92
CA PHE A 100 -23.11 -0.14 3.05
C PHE A 100 -22.50 1.26 2.97
N GLU A 101 -23.31 2.32 2.90
CA GLU A 101 -22.82 3.70 2.96
C GLU A 101 -22.10 3.99 4.29
N SER A 102 -22.71 3.58 5.42
CA SER A 102 -22.10 3.68 6.75
C SER A 102 -20.78 2.90 6.85
N LEU A 103 -20.69 1.78 6.14
CA LEU A 103 -19.52 0.92 6.08
C LEU A 103 -18.40 1.54 5.26
N ILE A 104 -18.70 2.10 4.08
CA ILE A 104 -17.70 2.78 3.25
C ILE A 104 -17.12 4.01 3.97
N ALA A 105 -17.96 4.76 4.69
CA ALA A 105 -17.50 5.91 5.47
C ALA A 105 -16.53 5.53 6.61
N GLN A 106 -16.48 4.26 7.03
CA GLN A 106 -15.57 3.77 8.06
C GLN A 106 -14.20 3.33 7.51
N ILE A 107 -14.08 3.09 6.21
CA ILE A 107 -12.84 2.58 5.58
C ILE A 107 -11.65 3.49 5.86
N PRO A 108 -11.71 4.83 5.70
CA PRO A 108 -10.57 5.68 6.00
C PRO A 108 -10.12 5.55 7.45
N ARG A 109 -11.06 5.40 8.38
CA ARG A 109 -10.77 5.24 9.81
C ARG A 109 -10.09 3.92 10.10
N ILE A 110 -10.51 2.83 9.45
CA ILE A 110 -9.90 1.50 9.60
C ILE A 110 -8.49 1.49 9.01
N GLN A 111 -8.32 2.07 7.82
CA GLN A 111 -7.02 2.12 7.15
C GLN A 111 -5.99 3.02 7.86
N GLN A 112 -6.42 3.97 8.67
CA GLN A 112 -5.56 4.84 9.47
C GLN A 112 -5.23 4.27 10.86
N MET A 113 -5.74 3.08 11.21
CA MET A 113 -5.38 2.44 12.48
C MET A 113 -3.90 2.05 12.46
N LYS A 114 -3.14 2.59 13.42
CA LYS A 114 -1.77 2.15 13.69
C LYS A 114 -1.81 0.73 14.20
N THR A 115 -1.31 -0.20 13.41
CA THR A 115 -1.14 -1.59 13.81
C THR A 115 0.35 -1.87 14.05
N PRO A 116 0.72 -2.62 15.10
CA PRO A 116 2.09 -3.08 15.27
C PRO A 116 2.56 -3.84 14.02
N LEU A 117 3.83 -3.75 13.66
CA LEU A 117 4.41 -4.63 12.65
C LEU A 117 4.47 -6.07 13.17
N GLU A 118 4.30 -7.06 12.28
CA GLU A 118 4.49 -8.47 12.59
C GLU A 118 5.94 -8.68 13.08
N PRO A 119 6.16 -9.23 14.29
CA PRO A 119 7.50 -9.46 14.79
C PRO A 119 8.12 -10.63 14.00
N ARG A 120 9.14 -10.38 13.18
CA ARG A 120 9.83 -11.44 12.41
C ARG A 120 10.99 -12.04 13.20
N LEU A 121 11.06 -13.38 13.21
CA LEU A 121 12.23 -14.10 13.73
C LEU A 121 13.43 -13.95 12.76
N PRO A 122 14.65 -13.61 13.24
CA PRO A 122 15.84 -13.39 12.38
C PRO A 122 16.33 -14.59 11.54
N TRP A 123 15.66 -15.74 11.63
CA TRP A 123 16.19 -17.05 11.23
C TRP A 123 15.41 -17.63 10.04
N SER A 124 14.38 -16.92 9.55
CA SER A 124 13.78 -17.26 8.26
C SER A 124 14.76 -16.90 7.14
N SER A 125 14.90 -17.79 6.18
CA SER A 125 15.92 -17.78 5.11
C SER A 125 15.76 -16.67 4.06
N GLN A 126 15.14 -15.54 4.41
CA GLN A 126 15.02 -14.36 3.56
C GLN A 126 15.71 -13.16 4.21
N GLY A 127 16.97 -12.97 3.82
CA GLY A 127 17.71 -11.69 3.82
C GLY A 127 17.38 -10.70 4.94
N CYS A 128 18.10 -10.81 6.05
CA CYS A 128 18.02 -9.88 7.17
C CYS A 128 18.58 -8.49 6.78
N ARG A 129 17.73 -7.58 6.31
CA ARG A 129 17.96 -6.13 6.44
C ARG A 129 17.20 -5.67 7.67
N VAL A 130 17.87 -5.65 8.81
CA VAL A 130 17.36 -5.02 10.04
C VAL A 130 17.23 -3.53 9.76
N LYS A 131 16.05 -3.09 9.30
CA LYS A 131 15.67 -1.69 9.43
C LYS A 131 15.30 -1.50 10.90
N SER A 132 16.04 -0.62 11.57
CA SER A 132 15.75 -0.14 12.92
C SER A 132 14.33 0.43 12.98
N SER A 133 13.36 -0.40 13.35
CA SER A 133 11.95 0.01 13.45
C SER A 133 11.27 -0.80 14.55
N LEU A 134 11.80 -0.74 15.77
CA LEU A 134 11.09 -1.18 16.97
C LEU A 134 10.10 -0.11 17.48
N LEU A 135 10.09 1.08 16.86
CA LEU A 135 9.29 2.25 17.28
C LEU A 135 8.75 3.10 16.12
N THR A 136 8.90 2.69 14.86
CA THR A 136 8.24 3.38 13.75
C THR A 136 6.91 2.68 13.44
N ASP A 137 5.83 3.46 13.51
CA ASP A 137 4.47 3.12 13.10
C ASP A 137 4.46 2.82 11.59
N ASP A 138 5.01 1.68 11.19
CA ASP A 138 5.04 1.26 9.79
C ASP A 138 3.73 0.56 9.41
N GLU A 139 3.28 0.87 8.20
CA GLU A 139 2.00 0.46 7.63
C GLU A 139 1.87 -1.07 7.52
N ASN A 140 0.77 -1.66 8.02
CA ASN A 140 0.58 -3.10 7.96
C ASN A 140 0.14 -3.58 6.56
N PRO A 141 0.91 -4.49 5.92
CA PRO A 141 0.61 -5.00 4.60
C PRO A 141 -0.69 -5.82 4.53
N ASP A 142 -1.16 -6.40 5.64
CA ASP A 142 -2.38 -7.21 5.66
C ASP A 142 -3.65 -6.35 5.48
N ILE A 143 -3.68 -5.15 6.06
CA ILE A 143 -4.78 -4.18 5.87
C ILE A 143 -4.86 -3.74 4.39
N LEU A 144 -3.70 -3.58 3.74
CA LEU A 144 -3.62 -3.24 2.32
C LEU A 144 -4.11 -4.39 1.43
N ARG A 145 -3.69 -5.63 1.72
CA ARG A 145 -4.14 -6.83 0.99
C ARG A 145 -5.66 -6.99 1.11
N TRP A 146 -6.17 -6.91 2.33
CA TRP A 146 -7.59 -6.99 2.62
C TRP A 146 -8.39 -5.87 1.92
N THR A 147 -7.90 -4.63 1.96
CA THR A 147 -8.53 -3.49 1.26
C THR A 147 -8.70 -3.81 -0.21
N ARG A 148 -7.66 -4.35 -0.87
CA ARG A 148 -7.70 -4.73 -2.29
C ARG A 148 -8.74 -5.82 -2.56
N GLU A 149 -8.69 -6.93 -1.82
CA GLU A 149 -9.62 -8.06 -1.97
C GLU A 149 -11.09 -7.65 -1.77
N THR A 150 -11.29 -6.74 -0.83
CA THR A 150 -12.61 -6.21 -0.50
C THR A 150 -13.16 -5.30 -1.60
N ILE A 151 -12.35 -4.39 -2.11
CA ILE A 151 -12.74 -3.49 -3.20
C ILE A 151 -13.09 -4.30 -4.46
N GLU A 152 -12.29 -5.32 -4.80
CA GLU A 152 -12.59 -6.24 -5.91
C GLU A 152 -13.94 -6.95 -5.72
N THR A 153 -14.22 -7.39 -4.49
CA THR A 153 -15.50 -8.04 -4.15
C THR A 153 -16.68 -7.07 -4.26
N TRP A 154 -16.46 -5.77 -4.07
CA TRP A 154 -17.53 -4.76 -4.07
C TRP A 154 -17.74 -4.07 -5.41
N LYS A 155 -16.91 -4.36 -6.42
CA LYS A 155 -17.00 -3.82 -7.79
C LYS A 155 -18.43 -3.70 -8.31
N GLY A 156 -19.19 -4.79 -8.27
CA GLY A 156 -20.57 -4.81 -8.76
C GLY A 156 -21.54 -3.96 -7.93
N LYS A 157 -21.30 -3.82 -6.63
CA LYS A 157 -22.17 -3.06 -5.71
C LYS A 157 -21.88 -1.56 -5.76
N LEU A 158 -20.62 -1.16 -5.91
CA LEU A 158 -20.21 0.26 -5.97
C LEU A 158 -20.82 1.01 -7.17
N ALA A 159 -20.99 0.35 -8.31
CA ALA A 159 -21.59 0.92 -9.51
C ALA A 159 -23.08 1.29 -9.33
N GLU A 160 -23.81 0.57 -8.47
CA GLU A 160 -25.26 0.77 -8.26
C GLU A 160 -25.57 1.80 -7.17
N MET A 161 -24.58 2.23 -6.39
CA MET A 161 -24.80 2.90 -5.11
C MET A 161 -24.65 4.42 -5.18
N LYS A 162 -25.42 5.11 -4.32
CA LYS A 162 -25.43 6.58 -4.19
C LYS A 162 -24.48 7.01 -3.07
N LEU A 163 -23.18 7.06 -3.36
CA LEU A 163 -22.15 7.50 -2.40
C LEU A 163 -22.07 9.04 -2.29
N GLN A 164 -23.21 9.72 -2.33
CA GLN A 164 -23.27 11.18 -2.35
C GLN A 164 -22.82 11.74 -0.99
N GLY A 165 -21.82 12.62 -1.00
CA GLY A 165 -21.34 13.28 0.23
C GLY A 165 -20.51 12.40 1.17
N ILE A 166 -20.10 11.20 0.74
CA ILE A 166 -19.34 10.28 1.60
C ILE A 166 -17.94 10.82 1.93
N ASP A 167 -17.45 10.55 3.14
CA ASP A 167 -16.07 10.86 3.52
C ASP A 167 -15.16 9.65 3.28
N LEU A 168 -14.34 9.79 2.25
CA LEU A 168 -13.27 8.89 1.81
C LEU A 168 -11.90 9.60 1.85
N SER A 169 -11.75 10.63 2.68
CA SER A 169 -10.50 11.38 2.77
C SER A 169 -9.33 10.47 3.20
N LYS A 170 -8.22 10.56 2.47
CA LYS A 170 -7.02 9.72 2.67
C LYS A 170 -7.27 8.21 2.55
N ALA A 171 -8.40 7.79 1.97
CA ALA A 171 -8.67 6.39 1.71
C ALA A 171 -7.62 5.82 0.77
N ARG A 172 -7.24 4.57 1.00
CA ARG A 172 -6.39 3.75 0.13
C ARG A 172 -7.30 2.98 -0.82
N LEU A 173 -7.31 3.41 -2.07
CA LEU A 173 -8.19 2.96 -3.16
C LEU A 173 -7.34 2.69 -4.42
N GLU A 174 -6.07 2.30 -4.25
CA GLU A 174 -5.20 1.96 -5.36
C GLU A 174 -5.77 0.77 -6.14
N GLU A 175 -5.75 0.88 -7.47
CA GLU A 175 -6.30 -0.12 -8.39
C GLU A 175 -7.81 -0.38 -8.24
N ALA A 176 -8.52 0.43 -7.44
CA ALA A 176 -9.95 0.26 -7.20
C ALA A 176 -10.78 0.47 -8.48
N ASP A 177 -11.78 -0.39 -8.70
CA ASP A 177 -12.80 -0.19 -9.73
C ASP A 177 -13.97 0.62 -9.18
N LEU A 178 -14.00 1.90 -9.52
CA LEU A 178 -15.02 2.90 -9.21
C LEU A 178 -15.73 3.37 -10.49
N SER A 179 -15.75 2.54 -11.52
CA SER A 179 -16.44 2.85 -12.77
C SER A 179 -17.92 3.14 -12.53
N GLU A 180 -18.41 4.23 -13.13
CA GLU A 180 -19.78 4.73 -13.03
C GLU A 180 -20.26 5.09 -11.61
N ALA A 181 -19.38 5.05 -10.61
CA ALA A 181 -19.71 5.33 -9.22
C ALA A 181 -20.32 6.74 -9.04
N ARG A 182 -21.34 6.85 -8.18
CA ARG A 182 -22.02 8.11 -7.87
C ARG A 182 -21.40 8.75 -6.62
N LEU A 183 -20.38 9.56 -6.81
CA LEU A 183 -19.54 10.18 -5.78
C LEU A 183 -19.73 11.71 -5.72
N GLN A 184 -20.92 12.21 -6.06
CA GLN A 184 -21.19 13.64 -6.06
C GLN A 184 -20.98 14.22 -4.66
N ARG A 185 -20.27 15.35 -4.57
CA ARG A 185 -19.91 16.01 -3.30
C ARG A 185 -19.15 15.14 -2.30
N ALA A 186 -18.62 13.99 -2.71
CA ALA A 186 -17.81 13.14 -1.84
C ALA A 186 -16.52 13.85 -1.44
N ASN A 187 -16.04 13.59 -0.23
CA ASN A 187 -14.75 14.03 0.24
C ASN A 187 -13.71 12.93 0.02
N LEU A 188 -12.85 13.09 -0.97
CA LEU A 188 -11.78 12.17 -1.37
C LEU A 188 -10.41 12.86 -1.23
N SER A 189 -10.33 13.91 -0.41
CA SER A 189 -9.10 14.69 -0.24
C SER A 189 -7.95 13.82 0.24
N GLY A 190 -6.82 13.85 -0.45
CA GLY A 190 -5.63 13.04 -0.13
C GLY A 190 -5.81 11.54 -0.35
N ALA A 191 -6.88 11.07 -0.99
CA ALA A 191 -7.08 9.66 -1.28
C ALA A 191 -6.01 9.13 -2.26
N ARG A 192 -5.64 7.86 -2.09
CA ARG A 192 -4.69 7.14 -2.96
C ARG A 192 -5.51 6.36 -3.99
N LEU A 193 -5.56 6.85 -5.23
CA LEU A 193 -6.36 6.34 -6.35
C LEU A 193 -5.46 5.96 -7.54
N GLN A 194 -4.20 5.62 -7.28
CA GLN A 194 -3.25 5.23 -8.32
C GLN A 194 -3.80 4.02 -9.08
N ARG A 195 -3.81 4.10 -10.42
CA ARG A 195 -4.32 3.05 -11.31
C ARG A 195 -5.80 2.68 -11.09
N ALA A 196 -6.56 3.47 -10.31
CA ALA A 196 -7.98 3.23 -10.12
C ALA A 196 -8.75 3.44 -11.43
N ASN A 197 -9.85 2.70 -11.61
CA ASN A 197 -10.76 2.86 -12.72
C ASN A 197 -11.96 3.71 -12.30
N LEU A 198 -12.04 4.95 -12.74
CA LEU A 198 -13.16 5.89 -12.53
C LEU A 198 -13.88 6.20 -13.85
N PHE A 199 -13.87 5.26 -14.80
CA PHE A 199 -14.56 5.38 -16.07
C PHE A 199 -16.00 5.87 -15.86
N ARG A 200 -16.36 7.02 -16.43
CA ARG A 200 -17.69 7.65 -16.33
C ARG A 200 -18.21 7.88 -14.89
N ALA A 201 -17.34 7.92 -13.89
CA ALA A 201 -17.73 8.22 -12.51
C ALA A 201 -18.34 9.62 -12.38
N ARG A 202 -19.32 9.77 -11.48
CA ARG A 202 -19.99 11.06 -11.20
C ARG A 202 -19.42 11.70 -9.95
N LEU A 203 -18.50 12.65 -10.13
CA LEU A 203 -17.73 13.33 -9.10
C LEU A 203 -18.08 14.84 -9.00
N VAL A 204 -19.28 15.23 -9.47
CA VAL A 204 -19.74 16.62 -9.46
C VAL A 204 -19.63 17.23 -8.06
N GLY A 205 -18.86 18.31 -7.93
CA GLY A 205 -18.61 19.01 -6.68
C GLY A 205 -17.82 18.22 -5.63
N ALA A 206 -17.16 17.12 -6.00
CA ALA A 206 -16.34 16.33 -5.07
C ALA A 206 -15.07 17.09 -4.64
N ASN A 207 -14.63 16.86 -3.41
CA ASN A 207 -13.34 17.33 -2.93
C ASN A 207 -12.27 16.28 -3.23
N LEU A 208 -11.46 16.52 -4.26
CA LEU A 208 -10.35 15.69 -4.71
C LEU A 208 -8.98 16.33 -4.42
N SER A 209 -8.94 17.32 -3.53
CA SER A 209 -7.72 18.05 -3.24
C SER A 209 -6.62 17.11 -2.75
N LYS A 210 -5.41 17.23 -3.32
CA LYS A 210 -4.24 16.39 -3.02
C LYS A 210 -4.45 14.89 -3.24
N ALA A 211 -5.51 14.46 -3.92
CA ALA A 211 -5.71 13.06 -4.26
C ALA A 211 -4.67 12.60 -5.29
N MET A 212 -4.30 11.33 -5.23
CA MET A 212 -3.26 10.74 -6.07
C MET A 212 -3.89 9.81 -7.10
N PHE A 213 -3.92 10.23 -8.36
CA PHE A 213 -4.55 9.57 -9.50
C PHE A 213 -3.53 9.06 -10.53
N GLN A 214 -2.27 8.81 -10.14
CA GLN A 214 -1.26 8.42 -11.11
C GLN A 214 -1.70 7.18 -11.90
N LYS A 215 -1.71 7.29 -13.23
CA LYS A 215 -2.18 6.24 -14.16
C LYS A 215 -3.64 5.80 -13.97
N ALA A 216 -4.48 6.59 -13.32
CA ALA A 216 -5.90 6.29 -13.15
C ALA A 216 -6.68 6.49 -14.46
N ASN A 217 -7.77 5.75 -14.63
CA ASN A 217 -8.68 5.90 -15.77
C ASN A 217 -9.89 6.75 -15.38
N LEU A 218 -9.95 8.02 -15.79
CA LEU A 218 -11.08 8.93 -15.60
C LEU A 218 -11.80 9.24 -16.93
N PHE A 219 -11.73 8.34 -17.92
CA PHE A 219 -12.37 8.55 -19.21
C PHE A 219 -13.87 8.85 -19.05
N GLY A 220 -14.33 9.97 -19.60
CA GLY A 220 -15.72 10.41 -19.54
C GLY A 220 -16.23 10.73 -18.13
N ALA A 221 -15.34 10.90 -17.14
CA ALA A 221 -15.74 11.23 -15.78
C ALA A 221 -16.36 12.64 -15.69
N ARG A 222 -17.29 12.79 -14.76
CA ARG A 222 -18.02 14.03 -14.49
C ARG A 222 -17.44 14.73 -13.27
N LEU A 223 -16.57 15.72 -13.49
CA LEU A 223 -15.79 16.45 -12.49
C LEU A 223 -16.21 17.92 -12.41
N GLU A 224 -17.42 18.27 -12.89
CA GLU A 224 -17.94 19.62 -12.83
C GLU A 224 -17.92 20.14 -11.37
N LEU A 225 -17.42 21.36 -11.14
CA LEU A 225 -17.26 21.98 -9.82
C LEU A 225 -16.34 21.22 -8.84
N ALA A 226 -15.59 20.20 -9.28
CA ALA A 226 -14.71 19.44 -8.39
C ALA A 226 -13.48 20.25 -7.97
N ASN A 227 -13.02 20.04 -6.74
CA ASN A 227 -11.76 20.60 -6.26
C ASN A 227 -10.63 19.59 -6.50
N LEU A 228 -9.81 19.81 -7.53
CA LEU A 228 -8.62 19.01 -7.86
C LEU A 228 -7.31 19.71 -7.42
N SER A 229 -7.38 20.67 -6.51
CA SER A 229 -6.20 21.43 -6.09
C SER A 229 -5.12 20.52 -5.52
N GLY A 230 -3.89 20.62 -6.04
CA GLY A 230 -2.76 19.80 -5.64
C GLY A 230 -2.87 18.32 -6.00
N ALA A 231 -3.86 17.90 -6.81
CA ALA A 231 -4.03 16.50 -7.19
C ALA A 231 -2.88 16.02 -8.09
N GLY A 232 -2.45 14.77 -7.88
CA GLY A 232 -1.43 14.11 -8.70
C GLY A 232 -2.08 13.30 -9.82
N LEU A 233 -2.25 13.88 -11.01
CA LEU A 233 -2.90 13.27 -12.17
C LEU A 233 -1.91 12.69 -13.19
N ASP A 234 -0.65 12.50 -12.80
CA ASP A 234 0.40 12.08 -13.73
C ASP A 234 0.02 10.80 -14.49
N LYS A 235 0.06 10.87 -15.83
CA LYS A 235 -0.33 9.78 -16.73
C LYS A 235 -1.78 9.29 -16.58
N ALA A 236 -2.66 10.07 -15.96
CA ALA A 236 -4.07 9.73 -15.87
C ALA A 236 -4.76 9.93 -17.23
N ASN A 237 -5.82 9.16 -17.47
CA ASN A 237 -6.67 9.29 -18.64
C ASN A 237 -7.91 10.12 -18.31
N LEU A 238 -7.93 11.39 -18.68
CA LEU A 238 -9.07 12.32 -18.52
C LEU A 238 -9.78 12.61 -19.85
N SER A 239 -9.59 11.76 -20.87
CA SER A 239 -10.24 11.97 -22.16
C SER A 239 -11.76 12.01 -22.03
N GLU A 240 -12.39 12.94 -22.74
CA GLU A 240 -13.84 13.21 -22.68
C GLU A 240 -14.38 13.55 -21.28
N ALA A 241 -13.52 13.83 -20.30
CA ALA A 241 -13.96 14.24 -18.97
C ALA A 241 -14.54 15.66 -18.98
N LYS A 242 -15.55 15.86 -18.13
CA LYS A 242 -16.22 17.15 -17.91
C LYS A 242 -15.63 17.84 -16.68
N LEU A 243 -14.90 18.92 -16.87
CA LEU A 243 -14.16 19.64 -15.81
C LEU A 243 -14.66 21.07 -15.66
N GLU A 244 -15.89 21.38 -16.07
CA GLU A 244 -16.41 22.73 -16.00
C GLU A 244 -16.37 23.28 -14.57
N GLU A 245 -15.81 24.49 -14.42
CA GLU A 245 -15.60 25.18 -13.15
C GLU A 245 -14.77 24.41 -12.09
N ALA A 246 -14.05 23.35 -12.49
CA ALA A 246 -13.16 22.62 -11.59
C ALA A 246 -11.92 23.46 -11.22
N ASP A 247 -11.38 23.25 -10.02
CA ASP A 247 -10.15 23.90 -9.55
C ASP A 247 -8.94 22.98 -9.75
N LEU A 248 -8.02 23.38 -10.62
CA LEU A 248 -6.79 22.63 -10.95
C LEU A 248 -5.52 23.28 -10.34
N SER A 249 -5.66 24.22 -9.40
CA SER A 249 -4.52 24.89 -8.77
C SER A 249 -3.51 23.90 -8.18
N GLY A 250 -2.24 24.00 -8.56
CA GLY A 250 -1.17 23.13 -8.09
C GLY A 250 -1.28 21.66 -8.51
N ALA A 251 -2.19 21.31 -9.42
CA ALA A 251 -2.31 19.95 -9.92
C ALA A 251 -1.11 19.55 -10.79
N TRP A 252 -0.75 18.27 -10.75
CA TRP A 252 0.31 17.67 -11.54
C TRP A 252 -0.30 16.89 -12.68
N LEU A 253 -0.17 17.38 -13.91
CA LEU A 253 -0.77 16.80 -15.10
C LEU A 253 0.26 16.11 -16.00
N GLU A 254 1.47 15.82 -15.53
CA GLU A 254 2.53 15.31 -16.41
C GLU A 254 2.08 14.04 -17.15
N GLY A 255 2.02 14.13 -18.48
CA GLY A 255 1.56 13.04 -19.32
C GLY A 255 0.09 12.67 -19.22
N THR A 256 -0.76 13.55 -18.69
CA THR A 256 -2.21 13.35 -18.64
C THR A 256 -2.81 13.38 -20.03
N ASN A 257 -3.83 12.56 -20.29
CA ASN A 257 -4.62 12.65 -21.52
C ASN A 257 -5.87 13.52 -21.29
N LEU A 258 -5.94 14.71 -21.88
CA LEU A 258 -7.13 15.58 -21.86
C LEU A 258 -7.86 15.59 -23.22
N PHE A 259 -7.65 14.58 -24.07
CA PHE A 259 -8.28 14.51 -25.39
C PHE A 259 -9.81 14.70 -25.30
N LYS A 260 -10.36 15.70 -26.01
CA LYS A 260 -11.79 16.05 -25.98
C LYS A 260 -12.37 16.42 -24.61
N ALA A 261 -11.54 16.68 -23.60
CA ALA A 261 -12.03 17.11 -22.29
C ALA A 261 -12.69 18.49 -22.36
N GLU A 262 -13.71 18.73 -21.54
CA GLU A 262 -14.45 19.98 -21.46
C GLU A 262 -13.93 20.80 -20.27
N LEU A 263 -13.21 21.90 -20.54
CA LEU A 263 -12.54 22.73 -19.52
C LEU A 263 -13.26 24.07 -19.27
N GLY A 264 -14.58 24.09 -19.45
CA GLY A 264 -15.43 25.29 -19.33
C GLY A 264 -15.22 26.05 -18.02
N GLY A 265 -14.54 27.20 -18.03
CA GLY A 265 -14.41 28.04 -16.84
C GLY A 265 -13.60 27.43 -15.70
N ILE A 266 -12.65 26.53 -15.99
CA ILE A 266 -11.72 25.99 -14.97
C ILE A 266 -11.04 27.13 -14.19
N LYS A 267 -10.88 26.91 -12.88
CA LYS A 267 -10.35 27.90 -11.94
C LYS A 267 -8.85 27.71 -11.77
N ASN A 268 -8.13 28.82 -11.58
CA ASN A 268 -6.71 28.84 -11.20
C ASN A 268 -5.78 28.00 -12.11
N TRP A 269 -6.12 27.88 -13.40
CA TRP A 269 -5.36 27.08 -14.35
C TRP A 269 -3.92 27.58 -14.57
N ARG A 270 -3.63 28.84 -14.25
CA ARG A 270 -2.27 29.39 -14.29
C ARG A 270 -1.37 28.84 -13.18
N ASP A 271 -1.96 28.32 -12.11
CA ASP A 271 -1.26 27.80 -10.93
C ASP A 271 -1.06 26.28 -11.01
N ILE A 272 -1.40 25.63 -12.12
CA ILE A 272 -1.10 24.22 -12.37
C ILE A 272 0.42 23.99 -12.22
N ALA A 273 0.80 22.98 -11.45
CA ALA A 273 2.20 22.75 -11.07
C ALA A 273 3.04 22.23 -12.24
N SER A 274 2.49 21.29 -13.03
CA SER A 274 3.14 20.74 -14.21
C SER A 274 2.10 20.31 -15.24
N ILE A 275 2.33 20.63 -16.51
CA ILE A 275 1.51 20.18 -17.66
C ILE A 275 2.36 19.54 -18.77
N LYS A 276 3.62 19.25 -18.49
CA LYS A 276 4.56 18.71 -19.47
C LYS A 276 4.04 17.39 -20.05
N GLY A 277 4.09 17.26 -21.37
CA GLY A 277 3.64 16.07 -22.09
C GLY A 277 2.15 15.79 -21.99
N THR A 278 1.31 16.71 -21.49
CA THR A 278 -0.15 16.53 -21.41
C THR A 278 -0.75 16.60 -22.81
N ASN A 279 -1.61 15.65 -23.19
CA ASN A 279 -2.34 15.74 -24.46
C ASN A 279 -3.52 16.68 -24.31
N ILE A 280 -3.52 17.80 -25.04
CA ILE A 280 -4.62 18.78 -25.03
C ILE A 280 -5.39 18.82 -26.36
N LEU A 281 -5.21 17.79 -27.21
CA LEU A 281 -5.88 17.71 -28.50
C LEU A 281 -7.41 17.75 -28.34
N GLU A 282 -8.07 18.57 -29.16
CA GLU A 282 -9.53 18.75 -29.19
C GLU A 282 -10.18 19.14 -27.84
N VAL A 283 -9.42 19.71 -26.90
CA VAL A 283 -10.01 20.26 -25.66
C VAL A 283 -11.07 21.32 -25.98
N LYS A 284 -12.23 21.22 -25.32
CA LYS A 284 -13.41 22.07 -25.56
C LYS A 284 -13.60 23.08 -24.44
N PHE A 285 -14.15 24.24 -24.79
CA PHE A 285 -14.56 25.28 -23.84
C PHE A 285 -13.47 25.77 -22.88
N ALA A 286 -12.19 25.56 -23.21
CA ALA A 286 -11.10 26.02 -22.36
C ALA A 286 -11.08 27.56 -22.24
N PRO A 287 -10.63 28.11 -21.10
CA PRO A 287 -10.49 29.55 -20.94
C PRO A 287 -9.56 30.16 -21.99
N GLU A 288 -9.81 31.42 -22.33
CA GLU A 288 -8.98 32.16 -23.27
C GLU A 288 -7.51 32.19 -22.80
N GLY A 289 -6.60 31.85 -23.71
CA GLY A 289 -5.16 31.76 -23.42
C GLY A 289 -4.68 30.44 -22.80
N PHE A 290 -5.57 29.54 -22.35
CA PHE A 290 -5.17 28.26 -21.76
C PHE A 290 -4.33 27.41 -22.72
N ARG A 291 -4.77 27.29 -23.98
CA ARG A 291 -4.09 26.48 -24.99
C ARG A 291 -2.66 26.96 -25.26
N ALA A 292 -2.47 28.26 -25.48
CA ALA A 292 -1.14 28.85 -25.70
C ALA A 292 -0.24 28.64 -24.47
N TRP A 293 -0.76 28.92 -23.28
CA TRP A 293 -0.04 28.71 -22.02
C TRP A 293 0.39 27.25 -21.80
N ALA A 294 -0.45 26.29 -22.19
CA ALA A 294 -0.18 24.87 -22.05
C ALA A 294 0.92 24.40 -23.02
N LEU A 295 0.85 24.82 -24.29
CA LEU A 295 1.86 24.50 -25.30
C LEU A 295 3.24 25.08 -24.93
N GLU A 296 3.29 26.32 -24.43
CA GLU A 296 4.54 26.94 -23.93
C GLU A 296 5.18 26.14 -22.78
N ARG A 297 4.39 25.41 -22.01
CA ARG A 297 4.83 24.57 -20.88
C ARG A 297 5.07 23.11 -21.26
N GLY A 298 5.08 22.82 -22.55
CA GLY A 298 5.40 21.50 -23.09
C GLY A 298 4.23 20.52 -23.12
N ALA A 299 2.98 21.00 -23.09
CA ALA A 299 1.85 20.17 -23.51
C ALA A 299 2.00 19.78 -24.99
N VAL A 300 1.34 18.69 -25.37
CA VAL A 300 1.37 18.14 -26.73
C VAL A 300 -0.04 18.00 -27.29
N GLU A 301 -0.15 17.94 -28.61
CA GLU A 301 -1.38 17.63 -29.32
C GLU A 301 -1.09 16.41 -30.18
N MET A 302 -1.60 15.25 -29.78
CA MET A 302 -1.33 13.97 -30.44
C MET A 302 -2.63 13.17 -30.57
N GLU A 303 -2.81 12.49 -31.69
CA GLU A 303 -3.96 11.62 -31.92
C GLU A 303 -3.91 10.38 -31.02
N SER A 304 -5.05 9.70 -30.84
CA SER A 304 -5.16 8.60 -29.88
C SER A 304 -4.19 7.42 -30.13
N GLU A 305 -3.89 7.12 -31.39
CA GLU A 305 -2.93 6.07 -31.77
C GLU A 305 -1.48 6.48 -31.47
N GLU A 306 -1.13 7.72 -31.81
CA GLU A 306 0.19 8.31 -31.57
C GLU A 306 0.45 8.46 -30.07
N TRP A 307 -0.57 8.86 -29.31
CA TRP A 307 -0.52 9.01 -27.87
C TRP A 307 -0.26 7.67 -27.16
N LYS A 308 -0.91 6.59 -27.59
CA LYS A 308 -0.63 5.24 -27.06
C LYS A 308 0.83 4.87 -27.33
N ALA A 309 1.32 5.08 -28.56
CA ALA A 309 2.70 4.79 -28.93
C ALA A 309 3.73 5.69 -28.20
N PHE A 310 3.37 6.93 -27.89
CA PHE A 310 4.22 7.88 -27.15
C PHE A 310 4.50 7.41 -25.71
N TRP A 311 3.56 6.69 -25.09
CA TRP A 311 3.69 6.19 -23.72
C TRP A 311 4.15 4.74 -23.59
N GLU A 312 4.08 3.95 -24.66
CA GLU A 312 4.64 2.61 -24.74
C GLU A 312 6.15 2.59 -25.05
N ARG A 313 6.74 3.75 -25.41
CA ARG A 313 8.18 3.97 -25.57
C ARG A 313 8.86 4.40 -24.27
#